data_AF-A0A180EYH8-F1
#
_entry.id   AF-A0A180EYH8-F1
#
_cell.length_a   1.000
_cell.length_b   1.000
_cell.length_c   1.000
_cell.angle_alpha   90.00
_cell.angle_beta   90.00
_cell.angle_gamma   90.00
#
_symmetry.space_group_name_H-M   'P 1'
#
loop_
_entity.id
_entity.type
_entity.pdbx_description
1 polymer ?
#
loop_
_entity_poly.entity_id
_entity_poly.type
_entity_poly.pdbx_seq_one_letter_code
_entity_poly.pdbx_strand_id
1 'polypeptide(L)'
;MDVLREGGIQAFITSQGVMDGPANEPVRKWLMDNTSLVSAVRLPNNLFFEHAGTEVGSDMIILQKNTDKTSLTSEKQVFLKSRNLSNGEKINNYFQNFQRVVHTKGYMGTDPYGKPAMIFVHEGAIPGIASDLKKMLTDDFSKRLDTQLYLNNMLATPKPQFQMPKPTEQD
;
A
#
# COMPACT_ATOMS: atom_id res chain seq x y z
N MET A 1 -5.96 8.96 -9.14
CA MET A 1 -6.06 8.01 -10.26
C MET A 1 -6.24 8.70 -11.59
N ASP A 2 -6.98 9.80 -11.64
CA ASP A 2 -7.32 10.49 -12.90
C ASP A 2 -6.11 11.11 -13.62
N VAL A 3 -5.08 11.49 -12.86
CA VAL A 3 -3.81 11.99 -13.41
C VAL A 3 -2.88 10.89 -13.93
N LEU A 4 -3.18 9.62 -13.66
CA LEU A 4 -2.36 8.50 -14.10
C LEU A 4 -2.79 8.05 -15.48
N ARG A 5 -1.84 7.91 -16.40
CA ARG A 5 -2.09 7.26 -17.70
C ARG A 5 -2.42 5.78 -17.50
N GLU A 6 -3.07 5.20 -18.49
CA GLU A 6 -3.33 3.76 -18.51
C GLU A 6 -2.02 2.97 -18.42
N GLY A 7 -2.01 1.88 -17.65
CA GLY A 7 -0.81 1.12 -17.33
C GLY A 7 0.19 1.81 -16.42
N GLY A 8 -0.03 3.08 -16.03
CA GLY A 8 0.84 3.80 -15.10
C GLY A 8 0.81 3.24 -13.69
N ILE A 9 1.86 3.50 -12.90
CA ILE A 9 2.04 2.97 -11.55
C ILE A 9 1.87 4.09 -10.52
N GLN A 10 1.10 3.83 -9.47
CA GLN A 10 0.95 4.71 -8.30
C GLN A 10 1.39 3.95 -7.05
N ALA A 11 2.26 4.56 -6.25
CA ALA A 11 2.67 4.05 -4.95
C ALA A 11 2.37 5.11 -3.88
N PHE A 12 1.83 4.68 -2.74
CA PHE A 12 1.56 5.57 -1.61
C PHE A 12 1.66 4.82 -0.29
N ILE A 13 1.91 5.56 0.79
CA ILE A 13 1.86 5.06 2.16
C ILE A 13 0.58 5.57 2.81
N THR A 14 -0.11 4.70 3.54
CA THR A 14 -1.35 5.03 4.24
C THR A 14 -1.38 4.39 5.62
N SER A 15 -2.31 4.81 6.49
CA SER A 15 -2.48 4.18 7.80
C SER A 15 -3.07 2.78 7.65
N GLN A 16 -2.78 1.89 8.59
CA GLN A 16 -3.37 0.54 8.61
C GLN A 16 -4.89 0.55 8.62
N GLY A 17 -5.51 1.62 9.13
CA GLY A 17 -6.97 1.79 9.13
C GLY A 17 -7.60 1.74 7.73
N VAL A 18 -6.89 2.17 6.67
CA VAL A 18 -7.39 2.07 5.30
C VAL A 18 -7.52 0.62 4.84
N MET A 19 -6.58 -0.23 5.23
CA MET A 19 -6.62 -1.66 4.91
C MET A 19 -7.55 -2.44 5.82
N ASP A 20 -7.47 -2.20 7.12
CA ASP A 20 -8.12 -3.04 8.13
C ASP A 20 -9.57 -2.63 8.41
N GLY A 21 -9.85 -1.33 8.33
CA GLY A 21 -11.15 -0.75 8.64
C GLY A 21 -12.24 -1.20 7.65
N PRO A 22 -13.37 -1.77 8.12
CA PRO A 22 -14.51 -2.10 7.26
C PRO A 22 -15.14 -0.86 6.64
N ALA A 23 -15.12 0.27 7.34
CA ALA A 23 -15.58 1.55 6.81
C ALA A 23 -14.80 2.00 5.56
N ASN A 24 -13.57 1.50 5.38
CA ASN A 24 -12.73 1.77 4.22
C ASN A 24 -12.86 0.71 3.11
N GLU A 25 -13.73 -0.30 3.26
CA GLU A 25 -14.01 -1.26 2.18
C GLU A 25 -14.46 -0.57 0.87
N PRO A 26 -15.33 0.47 0.88
CA PRO A 26 -15.70 1.18 -0.35
C PRO A 26 -14.50 1.82 -1.05
N VAL A 27 -13.55 2.37 -0.30
CA VAL A 27 -12.31 2.94 -0.84
C VAL A 27 -11.47 1.84 -1.49
N ARG A 28 -11.26 0.71 -0.80
CA ARG A 28 -10.54 -0.44 -1.37
C ARG A 28 -11.23 -1.00 -2.61
N LYS A 29 -12.57 -1.04 -2.62
CA LYS A 29 -13.37 -1.45 -3.78
C LYS A 29 -13.12 -0.53 -4.96
N TRP A 30 -13.21 0.77 -4.76
CA TRP A 30 -12.92 1.75 -5.80
C TRP A 30 -11.50 1.60 -6.35
N LEU A 31 -10.49 1.41 -5.48
CA LEU A 31 -9.12 1.14 -5.93
C LEU A 31 -9.05 -0.12 -6.80
N MET A 32 -9.61 -1.24 -6.35
CA MET A 32 -9.56 -2.53 -7.06
C MET A 32 -10.45 -2.61 -8.31
N ASP A 33 -11.41 -1.71 -8.46
CA ASP A 33 -12.23 -1.57 -9.66
C ASP A 33 -11.50 -0.77 -10.75
N ASN A 34 -10.62 0.15 -10.38
CA ASN A 34 -9.88 1.02 -11.32
C ASN A 34 -8.40 0.64 -11.50
N THR A 35 -7.90 -0.34 -10.73
CA THR A 35 -6.49 -0.76 -10.75
C THR A 35 -6.32 -2.26 -10.68
N SER A 36 -5.13 -2.68 -11.12
CA SER A 36 -4.50 -3.92 -10.70
C SER A 36 -3.62 -3.66 -9.48
N LEU A 37 -3.76 -4.51 -8.46
CA LEU A 37 -2.86 -4.50 -7.29
C LEU A 37 -1.50 -5.07 -7.70
N VAL A 38 -0.45 -4.24 -7.62
CA VAL A 38 0.93 -4.70 -7.84
C VAL A 38 1.50 -5.23 -6.53
N SER A 39 1.43 -4.45 -5.45
CA SER A 39 1.91 -4.86 -4.13
C SER A 39 1.15 -4.13 -3.00
N ALA A 40 1.03 -4.79 -1.86
CA ALA A 40 0.65 -4.16 -0.61
C ALA A 40 1.53 -4.75 0.50
N VAL A 41 2.22 -3.89 1.26
CA VAL A 41 3.16 -4.32 2.30
C VAL A 41 2.91 -3.50 3.56
N ARG A 42 2.74 -4.17 4.69
CA ARG A 42 2.67 -3.53 5.99
C ARG A 42 4.08 -3.24 6.49
N LEU A 43 4.33 -1.98 6.82
CA LEU A 43 5.60 -1.50 7.33
C LEU A 43 5.65 -1.69 8.86
N PRO A 44 6.84 -1.90 9.45
CA PRO A 44 6.96 -2.10 10.88
C PRO A 44 6.63 -0.81 11.64
N ASN A 45 6.06 -0.94 12.83
CA ASN A 45 5.67 0.17 13.70
C ASN A 45 6.87 1.06 14.08
N ASN A 46 8.08 0.50 14.16
CA ASN A 46 9.29 1.26 14.47
C ASN A 46 9.92 1.98 13.25
N LEU A 47 9.31 1.94 12.06
CA LEU A 47 9.85 2.61 10.87
C LEU A 47 9.97 4.12 11.05
N PHE A 48 8.97 4.75 11.67
CA PHE A 48 8.92 6.21 11.83
C PHE A 48 9.33 6.68 13.23
N PHE A 49 9.84 5.78 14.08
CA PHE A 49 10.18 6.11 15.46
C PHE A 49 11.35 7.11 15.54
N GLU A 50 12.45 6.82 14.84
CA GLU A 50 13.67 7.65 14.90
C GLU A 50 13.50 9.06 14.30
N HIS A 51 12.51 9.27 13.44
CA HIS A 51 12.38 10.53 12.67
C HIS A 51 11.08 11.30 12.98
N ALA A 52 10.02 10.62 13.41
CA ALA A 52 8.74 11.24 13.72
C ALA A 52 8.28 11.00 15.17
N GLY A 53 9.00 10.18 15.95
CA GLY A 53 8.64 9.87 17.33
C GLY A 53 7.30 9.15 17.48
N THR A 54 6.83 8.48 16.42
CA THR A 54 5.52 7.80 16.41
C THR A 54 5.69 6.32 16.07
N GLU A 55 4.94 5.47 16.76
CA GLU A 55 4.86 4.02 16.53
C GLU A 55 3.58 3.64 15.78
N VAL A 56 3.27 4.40 14.72
CA VAL A 56 2.04 4.20 13.95
C VAL A 56 2.27 3.15 12.87
N GLY A 57 1.41 2.13 12.87
CA GLY A 57 1.36 1.14 11.82
C GLY A 57 0.93 1.76 10.49
N SER A 58 1.67 1.48 9.42
CA SER A 58 1.38 1.97 8.07
C SER A 58 1.51 0.88 7.02
N ASP A 59 0.84 1.07 5.90
CA ASP A 59 0.84 0.17 4.76
C ASP A 59 1.32 0.93 3.51
N MET A 60 2.25 0.34 2.77
CA MET A 60 2.65 0.76 1.42
C MET A 60 1.78 0.02 0.40
N ILE A 61 1.09 0.77 -0.46
CA ILE A 61 0.22 0.21 -1.51
C ILE A 61 0.73 0.68 -2.87
N ILE A 62 0.91 -0.27 -3.79
CA ILE A 62 1.36 -0.05 -5.16
C ILE A 62 0.33 -0.62 -6.12
N LEU A 63 -0.18 0.24 -6.99
CA LEU A 63 -1.26 -0.05 -7.93
C LEU A 63 -0.82 0.30 -9.34
N GLN A 64 -1.32 -0.45 -10.32
CA GLN A 64 -1.21 -0.13 -11.73
C GLN A 64 -2.60 0.24 -12.25
N LYS A 65 -2.75 1.40 -12.88
CA LYS A 65 -4.04 1.79 -13.50
C LYS A 65 -4.37 0.80 -14.61
N ASN A 66 -5.55 0.20 -14.49
CA ASN A 66 -6.08 -0.78 -15.42
C ASN A 66 -7.61 -0.68 -15.39
N THR A 67 -8.19 0.17 -16.25
CA THR A 67 -9.64 0.42 -16.33
C THR A 67 -10.38 -0.62 -17.16
N ASP A 68 -9.68 -1.29 -18.08
CA ASP A 68 -10.27 -2.27 -19.01
C ASP A 68 -10.32 -3.69 -18.44
N LYS A 69 -9.98 -3.84 -17.16
CA LYS A 69 -9.98 -5.11 -16.44
C LYS A 69 -11.37 -5.74 -16.39
N THR A 70 -11.47 -6.96 -16.91
CA THR A 70 -12.70 -7.75 -16.91
C THR A 70 -12.74 -8.85 -15.84
N SER A 71 -11.63 -9.15 -15.14
CA SER A 71 -11.54 -10.29 -14.22
C SER A 71 -11.48 -9.92 -12.73
N LEU A 72 -12.16 -10.74 -11.93
CA LEU A 72 -12.03 -10.81 -10.47
C LEU A 72 -10.87 -11.74 -10.13
N THR A 73 -9.72 -11.19 -9.77
CA THR A 73 -8.59 -12.01 -9.29
C THR A 73 -8.81 -12.44 -7.83
N SER A 74 -8.23 -13.57 -7.42
CA SER A 74 -8.21 -14.03 -6.03
C SER A 74 -7.69 -12.95 -5.07
N GLU A 75 -6.70 -12.18 -5.53
CA GLU A 75 -6.04 -11.10 -4.80
C GLU A 75 -7.01 -9.95 -4.53
N LYS A 76 -7.90 -9.65 -5.48
CA LYS A 76 -8.95 -8.64 -5.28
C LYS A 76 -9.86 -9.04 -4.13
N GLN A 77 -10.26 -10.32 -4.04
CA GLN A 77 -11.16 -10.75 -2.96
C GLN A 77 -10.50 -10.63 -1.57
N VAL A 78 -9.24 -11.05 -1.44
CA VAL A 78 -8.53 -10.94 -0.16
C VAL A 78 -8.20 -9.49 0.21
N PHE A 79 -7.96 -8.61 -0.77
CA PHE A 79 -7.68 -7.20 -0.51
C PHE A 79 -8.93 -6.43 -0.03
N LEU A 80 -10.13 -6.83 -0.46
CA LEU A 80 -11.36 -6.11 -0.12
C LEU A 80 -11.82 -6.38 1.31
N LYS A 81 -11.68 -7.62 1.78
CA LYS A 81 -12.33 -8.08 3.01
C LYS A 81 -11.39 -8.04 4.20
N SER A 82 -11.95 -7.68 5.35
CA SER A 82 -11.31 -7.79 6.65
C SER A 82 -11.98 -8.87 7.48
N ARG A 83 -11.23 -9.43 8.43
CA ARG A 83 -11.72 -10.38 9.43
C ARG A 83 -11.44 -9.87 10.84
N ASN A 84 -12.17 -10.40 11.81
CA ASN A 84 -11.87 -10.16 13.22
C ASN A 84 -10.78 -11.12 13.69
N LEU A 85 -9.83 -10.59 14.45
CA LEU A 85 -8.90 -11.36 15.25
C LEU A 85 -9.52 -11.70 16.61
N SER A 86 -8.95 -12.68 17.31
CA SER A 86 -9.44 -13.15 18.62
C SER A 86 -9.40 -12.06 19.70
N ASN A 87 -8.55 -11.05 19.52
CA ASN A 87 -8.42 -9.89 20.40
C ASN A 87 -9.41 -8.75 20.08
N GLY A 88 -10.31 -8.95 19.11
CA GLY A 88 -11.31 -7.96 18.69
C GLY A 88 -10.83 -6.95 17.65
N GLU A 89 -9.54 -6.96 17.28
CA GLU A 89 -9.03 -6.15 16.18
C GLU A 89 -9.54 -6.66 14.83
N LYS A 90 -9.55 -5.77 13.85
CA LYS A 90 -9.82 -6.13 12.46
C LYS A 90 -8.51 -6.13 11.70
N ILE A 91 -8.35 -7.12 10.83
CA ILE A 91 -7.22 -7.18 9.92
C ILE A 91 -7.71 -7.48 8.51
N ASN A 92 -7.13 -6.81 7.52
CA ASN A 92 -7.35 -7.13 6.13
C ASN A 92 -6.90 -8.56 5.83
N ASN A 93 -7.69 -9.32 5.06
CA ASN A 93 -7.36 -10.69 4.70
C ASN A 93 -6.07 -10.79 3.88
N TYR A 94 -5.63 -9.72 3.24
CA TYR A 94 -4.34 -9.65 2.56
C TYR A 94 -3.15 -9.91 3.51
N PHE A 95 -3.26 -9.56 4.79
CA PHE A 95 -2.20 -9.73 5.80
C PHE A 95 -2.37 -10.99 6.66
N GLN A 96 -3.26 -11.90 6.26
CA GLN A 96 -3.71 -13.02 7.11
C GLN A 96 -2.63 -13.96 7.65
N ASN A 97 -1.50 -14.07 6.96
CA ASN A 97 -0.38 -14.94 7.31
C ASN A 97 0.90 -14.15 7.64
N PHE A 98 0.77 -12.83 7.77
CA PHE A 98 1.86 -11.88 8.01
C PHE A 98 3.04 -11.93 7.03
N GLN A 99 2.95 -12.69 5.92
CA GLN A 99 4.02 -12.77 4.90
C GLN A 99 4.24 -11.46 4.14
N ARG A 100 3.24 -10.57 4.20
CA ARG A 100 3.28 -9.23 3.60
C ARG A 100 3.42 -8.14 4.66
N VAL A 101 4.03 -8.47 5.80
CA VAL A 101 4.42 -7.54 6.85
C VAL A 101 5.94 -7.58 6.99
N VAL A 102 6.62 -6.44 6.88
CA VAL A 102 8.08 -6.36 7.11
C VAL A 102 8.34 -6.35 8.61
N HIS A 103 8.94 -7.42 9.14
CA HIS A 103 9.20 -7.56 10.58
C HIS A 103 10.25 -8.65 10.86
N THR A 104 10.94 -8.53 12.00
CA THR A 104 11.69 -9.63 12.63
C THR A 104 10.96 -10.19 13.85
N LYS A 105 10.08 -9.39 14.47
CA LYS A 105 9.30 -9.76 15.65
C LYS A 105 7.89 -9.19 15.57
N GLY A 106 6.92 -10.00 15.98
CA GLY A 106 5.53 -9.59 16.19
C GLY A 106 5.10 -9.92 17.61
N TYR A 107 4.40 -9.01 18.28
CA TYR A 107 3.87 -9.24 19.64
C TYR A 107 2.58 -8.45 19.88
N MET A 108 1.82 -8.85 20.88
CA MET A 108 0.65 -8.10 21.35
C MET A 108 1.11 -6.90 22.17
N GLY A 109 0.72 -5.70 21.75
CA GLY A 109 0.93 -4.44 22.46
C GLY A 109 -0.35 -3.59 22.43
N THR A 110 -0.19 -2.27 22.36
CA THR A 110 -1.30 -1.33 22.26
C THR A 110 -1.10 -0.35 21.12
N ASP A 111 -2.21 0.06 20.47
CA ASP A 111 -2.21 1.16 19.53
C ASP A 111 -2.02 2.52 20.25
N PRO A 112 -1.84 3.65 19.51
CA PRO A 112 -1.72 4.98 20.11
C PRO A 112 -2.92 5.44 20.97
N TYR A 113 -4.03 4.71 20.95
CA TYR A 113 -5.24 4.98 21.72
C TYR A 113 -5.43 4.00 22.89
N GLY A 114 -4.44 3.15 23.18
CA GLY A 114 -4.45 2.20 24.29
C GLY A 114 -5.25 0.92 24.03
N LYS A 115 -5.69 0.67 22.79
CA LYS A 115 -6.40 -0.58 22.46
C LYS A 115 -5.40 -1.69 22.14
N PRO A 116 -5.69 -2.96 22.47
CA PRO A 116 -4.85 -4.08 22.06
C PRO A 116 -4.56 -4.04 20.55
N ALA A 117 -3.28 -4.19 20.20
CA ALA A 117 -2.77 -4.13 18.83
C ALA A 117 -1.71 -5.21 18.59
N MET A 118 -1.70 -5.83 17.41
CA MET A 118 -0.52 -6.56 16.94
C MET A 118 0.57 -5.57 16.50
N ILE A 119 1.67 -5.55 17.22
CA ILE A 119 2.83 -4.70 16.95
C ILE A 119 3.89 -5.49 16.20
N PHE A 120 4.36 -4.95 15.09
CA PHE A 120 5.42 -5.52 14.26
C PHE A 120 6.64 -4.61 14.29
N VAL A 121 7.80 -5.17 14.66
CA VAL A 121 9.06 -4.44 14.71
C VAL A 121 10.12 -5.14 13.87
N HIS A 122 11.08 -4.36 13.41
CA HIS A 122 12.23 -4.87 12.67
C HIS A 122 13.53 -4.44 13.36
N GLU A 123 14.29 -5.41 13.86
CA GLU A 123 15.51 -5.18 14.66
C GLU A 123 16.73 -4.81 13.79
N GLY A 124 16.68 -5.07 12.48
CA GLY A 124 17.75 -4.71 11.54
C GLY A 124 17.81 -3.24 11.12
N ALA A 125 17.09 -2.34 11.82
CA ALA A 125 16.96 -0.91 11.49
C ALA A 125 16.58 -0.65 10.01
N ILE A 126 16.81 0.57 9.51
CA ILE A 126 16.50 0.96 8.12
C ILE A 126 17.13 0.03 7.06
N PRO A 127 18.41 -0.40 7.17
CA PRO A 127 19.00 -1.30 6.16
C PRO A 127 18.29 -2.66 6.09
N GLY A 128 17.93 -3.25 7.23
CA GLY A 128 17.19 -4.50 7.28
C GLY A 128 15.79 -4.37 6.71
N ILE A 129 15.06 -3.32 7.11
CA ILE A 129 13.72 -3.01 6.58
C ILE A 129 13.78 -2.85 5.05
N ALA A 130 14.76 -2.11 4.54
CA ALA A 130 14.93 -1.89 3.11
C ALA A 130 15.22 -3.19 2.35
N SER A 131 16.05 -4.07 2.91
CA SER A 131 16.36 -5.38 2.31
C SER A 131 15.11 -6.25 2.18
N ASP A 132 14.34 -6.38 3.26
CA ASP A 132 13.15 -7.23 3.28
C ASP A 132 12.02 -6.67 2.42
N LEU A 133 11.80 -5.35 2.49
CA LEU A 133 10.86 -4.66 1.61
C LEU A 133 11.24 -4.86 0.14
N LYS A 134 12.52 -4.69 -0.22
CA LYS A 134 13.02 -4.90 -1.59
C LYS A 134 12.72 -6.31 -2.08
N LYS A 135 12.93 -7.33 -1.25
CA LYS A 135 12.64 -8.73 -1.59
C LYS A 135 11.13 -8.91 -1.86
N MET A 136 10.27 -8.43 -0.97
CA MET A 136 8.81 -8.52 -1.14
C MET A 136 8.33 -7.82 -2.40
N LEU A 137 8.82 -6.60 -2.65
CA LEU A 137 8.46 -5.82 -3.83
C LEU A 137 8.96 -6.49 -5.11
N THR A 138 10.18 -7.02 -5.13
CA THR A 138 10.72 -7.73 -6.31
C THR A 138 9.84 -8.93 -6.68
N ASP A 139 9.46 -9.74 -5.68
CA ASP A 139 8.57 -10.89 -5.88
C ASP A 139 7.18 -10.49 -6.37
N ASP A 140 6.63 -9.39 -5.85
CA ASP A 140 5.31 -8.91 -6.25
C ASP A 140 5.31 -8.30 -7.65
N PHE A 141 6.29 -7.46 -7.98
CA PHE A 141 6.41 -6.84 -9.30
C PHE A 141 6.60 -7.87 -10.40
N SER A 142 7.48 -8.86 -10.18
CA SER A 142 7.73 -9.93 -11.16
C SER A 142 6.48 -10.76 -11.48
N LYS A 143 5.52 -10.84 -10.54
CA LYS A 143 4.28 -11.61 -10.72
C LYS A 143 3.10 -10.78 -11.22
N ARG A 144 3.05 -9.49 -10.89
CA ARG A 144 1.81 -8.70 -10.98
C ARG A 144 1.92 -7.42 -11.80
N LEU A 145 3.12 -6.92 -12.07
CA LEU A 145 3.26 -5.75 -12.92
C LEU A 145 3.07 -6.15 -14.38
N ASP A 146 2.06 -5.58 -15.04
CA ASP A 146 1.90 -5.72 -16.48
C ASP A 146 2.80 -4.72 -17.21
N THR A 147 3.99 -5.18 -17.58
CA THR A 147 4.96 -4.35 -18.30
C THR A 147 4.49 -4.00 -19.70
N GLN A 148 3.69 -4.84 -20.36
CA GLN A 148 3.19 -4.56 -21.70
C GLN A 148 2.17 -3.42 -21.65
N LEU A 149 1.21 -3.48 -20.72
CA LEU A 149 0.25 -2.40 -20.49
C LEU A 149 0.97 -1.08 -20.16
N TYR A 150 2.02 -1.14 -19.34
CA TYR A 150 2.84 0.04 -19.03
C TYR A 150 3.51 0.63 -20.29
N LEU A 151 4.19 -0.20 -21.09
CA LEU A 151 4.99 0.24 -22.24
C LEU A 151 4.11 0.72 -23.40
N ASN A 152 3.03 0.02 -23.71
CA ASN A 152 2.11 0.39 -24.80
C ASN A 152 1.51 1.79 -24.61
N ASN A 153 1.21 2.13 -23.36
CA ASN A 153 0.63 3.43 -23.01
C ASN A 153 1.69 4.52 -22.71
N MET A 154 2.98 4.16 -22.69
CA MET A 154 4.08 5.12 -22.53
C MET A 154 4.34 5.92 -23.80
N LEU A 155 4.16 5.28 -24.97
CA LEU A 155 4.37 5.89 -26.28
C LEU A 155 3.17 6.75 -26.74
N ALA A 156 2.01 6.57 -26.12
CA ALA A 156 0.75 7.22 -26.51
C ALA A 156 0.51 8.58 -25.83
N THR A 157 1.31 8.97 -24.84
CA THR A 157 1.10 10.23 -24.09
C THR A 157 2.12 11.30 -24.48
N PRO A 158 1.69 12.50 -24.92
CA PRO A 158 2.59 13.65 -24.99
C PRO A 158 3.13 13.95 -23.59
N LYS A 159 4.41 14.33 -23.49
CA LYS A 159 5.03 14.73 -22.21
C LYS A 159 4.16 15.82 -21.54
N PRO A 160 3.77 15.67 -20.26
CA PRO A 160 3.10 16.74 -19.53
C PRO A 160 4.00 17.97 -19.50
N GLN A 161 3.59 19.07 -20.13
CA GLN A 161 4.22 20.37 -19.91
C GLN A 161 3.73 20.90 -18.56
N PHE A 162 4.54 20.72 -17.52
CA PHE A 162 4.35 21.46 -16.28
C PHE A 162 4.61 22.95 -16.57
N GLN A 163 3.54 23.75 -16.68
CA GLN A 163 3.64 25.19 -16.59
C GLN A 163 3.64 25.57 -15.11
N MET A 164 4.75 26.15 -14.64
CA MET A 164 4.78 26.76 -13.31
C MET A 164 3.73 27.89 -13.26
N PRO A 165 2.91 27.98 -12.21
CA PRO A 165 2.04 29.13 -12.02
C PRO A 165 2.89 30.39 -11.96
N LYS A 166 2.52 31.40 -12.75
CA LYS A 166 3.19 32.71 -12.71
C LYS A 166 2.97 33.33 -11.32
N PRO A 167 4.01 33.95 -10.72
CA PRO A 167 3.86 34.65 -9.46
C PRO A 167 2.76 35.70 -9.58
N THR A 168 1.82 35.68 -8.64
CA THR A 168 0.82 36.74 -8.51
C THR A 168 1.53 38.00 -8.05
N GLU A 169 1.61 39.02 -8.90
CA GLU A 169 1.96 40.37 -8.46
C GLU A 169 0.85 40.83 -7.51
N GLN A 170 1.25 41.16 -6.27
CA GLN A 170 0.36 41.81 -5.30
C GLN A 170 0.48 43.31 -5.52
N ASP A 171 -0.63 43.95 -5.88
CA ASP A 171 -0.82 45.40 -5.84
C ASP A 171 -1.10 45.89 -4.41
#